data_AF-A0A922VMT3-F1
#
_entry.id   AF-A0A922VMT3-F1
#
_cell.length_a   1.000
_cell.length_b   1.000
_cell.length_c   1.000
_cell.angle_alpha   90.00
_cell.angle_beta   90.00
_cell.angle_gamma   90.00
#
_symmetry.space_group_name_H-M   'P 1'
#
loop_
_entity.id
_entity.type
_entity.pdbx_description
1 polymer ?
#
loop_
_entity_poly.entity_id
_entity_poly.type
_entity_poly.pdbx_seq_one_letter_code
_entity_poly.pdbx_strand_id
1 'polypeptide(L)' 'DDFWFCGLPSLPGKPYCEAHVGVAFQPMSARRDRRR' A
#
# COMPACT_ATOMS: atom_id res chain seq x y z
N ASP A 1 18.62 -7.00 -10.72
CA ASP A 1 17.46 -7.55 -10.01
C ASP A 1 17.38 -6.84 -8.68
N ASP A 2 16.86 -5.62 -8.70
CA ASP A 2 16.89 -4.72 -7.55
C ASP A 2 15.50 -4.62 -6.96
N PHE A 3 15.16 -5.64 -6.17
CA PHE A 3 13.96 -5.65 -5.35
C PHE A 3 14.32 -5.24 -3.93
N TRP A 4 13.67 -4.18 -3.44
CA TRP A 4 13.91 -3.64 -2.11
C TRP A 4 12.60 -3.28 -1.43
N PHE A 5 12.56 -3.45 -0.11
CA PHE A 5 11.44 -3.01 0.73
C PHE A 5 11.61 -1.55 1.13
N CYS A 6 10.49 -0.88 1.46
CA CYS A 6 10.53 0.54 1.82
C CYS A 6 11.27 0.88 3.12
N GLY A 7 11.55 -0.10 3.98
CA GLY A 7 12.30 0.07 5.23
C GLY A 7 11.61 0.86 6.35
N LEU A 8 10.43 1.44 6.10
CA LEU A 8 9.66 2.17 7.11
C LEU A 8 8.94 1.23 8.09
N PRO A 9 8.68 1.66 9.33
CA PRO A 9 7.97 0.84 10.31
C PRO A 9 6.55 0.54 9.84
N SER A 10 6.10 -0.67 10.13
CA SER A 10 4.72 -1.09 9.91
C SER A 10 3.77 -0.38 10.88
N LEU A 11 2.56 -0.06 10.42
CA LEU A 11 1.50 0.38 11.34
C LEU A 11 1.04 -0.77 12.24
N PRO A 12 0.67 -0.51 13.51
CA PRO A 12 0.13 -1.54 14.41
C PRO A 12 -1.06 -2.28 13.78
N GLY A 13 -1.00 -3.61 13.76
CA GLY A 13 -2.05 -4.45 13.17
C GLY A 13 -2.11 -4.44 11.63
N LYS A 14 -1.13 -3.85 10.94
CA LYS A 14 -1.05 -3.82 9.48
C LYS A 14 0.35 -4.18 8.98
N PRO A 15 0.49 -4.82 7.80
CA PRO A 15 1.78 -5.34 7.33
C PRO A 15 2.73 -4.29 6.75
N TYR A 16 2.29 -3.05 6.54
CA TYR A 16 3.08 -2.03 5.84
C TYR A 16 3.02 -0.67 6.55
N CYS A 17 3.89 0.26 6.14
CA CYS A 17 3.81 1.65 6.56
C CYS A 17 2.56 2.35 5.98
N GLU A 18 2.25 3.54 6.49
CA GLU A 18 1.04 4.31 6.16
C GLU A 18 0.81 4.45 4.65
N ALA A 19 1.83 4.87 3.89
CA ALA A 19 1.72 5.05 2.44
C ALA A 19 1.38 3.73 1.71
N HIS A 20 2.05 2.64 2.09
CA HIS A 20 1.84 1.34 1.46
C HIS A 20 0.52 0.68 1.88
N VAL A 21 0.07 0.89 3.12
CA VAL A 21 -1.29 0.51 3.56
C VAL A 21 -2.32 1.22 2.71
N GLY A 22 -2.11 2.52 2.46
CA GLY A 22 -2.91 3.32 1.54
C GLY A 22 -3.07 2.60 0.22
N VAL A 23 -1.99 2.27 -0.49
CA VAL A 23 -2.06 1.59 -1.80
C VAL A 23 -2.65 0.18 -1.72
N ALA A 24 -2.22 -0.63 -0.75
CA ALA A 24 -2.58 -2.06 -0.67
C ALA A 24 -4.06 -2.31 -0.34
N PHE A 25 -4.68 -1.44 0.47
CA PHE A 25 -6.03 -1.65 1.00
C PHE A 25 -7.06 -0.66 0.47
N GLN A 26 -6.86 -0.14 -0.74
CA GLN A 26 -7.83 0.75 -1.39
C GLN A 26 -9.19 0.05 -1.60
N PRO A 27 -10.32 0.73 -1.32
CA PRO A 27 -11.64 0.20 -1.59
C PRO A 27 -11.82 -0.12 -3.08
N MET A 28 -12.64 -1.14 -3.37
CA MET A 28 -12.84 -1.68 -4.73
C MET A 28 -13.28 -0.63 -5.76
N SER A 29 -14.00 0.40 -5.33
CA SER A 29 -14.39 1.54 -6.17
C SER A 29 -13.19 2.39 -6.59
N ALA A 30 -12.36 2.80 -5.63
CA ALA A 30 -11.16 3.61 -5.86
C ALA A 30 -10.07 2.90 -6.68
N ARG A 31 -10.02 1.57 -6.63
CA ARG A 31 -9.13 0.77 -7.51
C ARG A 31 -9.53 0.86 -8.98
N ARG A 32 -10.82 0.98 -9.28
CA ARG A 32 -11.34 1.02 -10.66
C ARG A 32 -11.30 2.41 -11.28
N ASP A 33 -11.49 3.45 -10.47
CA ASP A 33 -11.53 4.84 -10.93
C ASP A 33 -10.21 5.28 -11.59
N ARG A 34 -9.07 4.86 -11.04
CA ARG A 34 -7.72 5.15 -11.59
C ARG A 34 -7.39 4.49 -12.93
N ARG A 35 -8.26 3.63 -13.47
CA ARG A 35 -8.05 2.97 -14.78
C ARG A 35 -8.77 3.69 -15.93
N ARG A 36 -9.48 4.79 -15.67
CA ARG A 36 -10.14 5.61 -16.69
C ARG A 36 -9.28 6.79 -17.11
#